data_AF-A0AA87CRT3-F1
#
_entry.id   AF-A0AA87CRT3-F1
#
_cell.length_a   1.000
_cell.length_b   1.000
_cell.length_c   1.000
_cell.angle_alpha   90.00
_cell.angle_beta   90.00
_cell.angle_gamma   90.00
#
_symmetry.space_group_name_H-M   'P 1'
#
loop_
_entity.id
_entity.type
_entity.pdbx_description
1 polymer ?
#
loop_
_entity_poly.entity_id
_entity_poly.type
_entity_poly.pdbx_seq_one_letter_code
_entity_poly.pdbx_strand_id
1 'polypeptide(L)'
;METFDTVAEKREQMQSLLLPPPAQQALAQAALTYRFGEEHQPITEEQVLQPRRWEDKKDDLWTVYQRLQENLIKGGLSGRNAKGKRARTRSVNGIDGDIKLNKALWVMTEKMYEHFDGRQTI
;
A
#
# COMPACT_ATOMS: atom_id res chain seq x y z
N MET A 1 22.08 -9.96 12.06
CA MET A 1 22.39 -8.55 11.77
C MET A 1 22.00 -8.16 10.34
N GLU A 2 21.74 -9.12 9.43
CA GLU A 2 21.51 -8.91 7.99
C GLU A 2 20.11 -8.41 7.56
N THR A 3 19.12 -8.39 8.47
CA THR A 3 17.73 -8.03 8.10
C THR A 3 17.51 -6.54 7.93
N PHE A 4 18.31 -5.68 8.57
CA PHE A 4 18.13 -4.23 8.48
C PHE A 4 18.80 -3.66 7.23
N ASP A 5 19.99 -4.17 6.88
CA ASP A 5 20.74 -3.72 5.70
C ASP A 5 19.98 -4.05 4.40
N THR A 6 19.39 -5.24 4.33
CA THR A 6 18.54 -5.66 3.19
C THR A 6 17.29 -4.80 3.03
N VAL A 7 16.66 -4.38 4.13
CA VAL A 7 15.49 -3.48 4.09
C VAL A 7 15.89 -2.07 3.67
N ALA A 8 17.05 -1.58 4.14
CA ALA A 8 17.56 -0.26 3.76
C ALA A 8 17.88 -0.21 2.25
N GLU A 9 18.55 -1.23 1.72
CA GLU A 9 18.85 -1.35 0.29
C GLU A 9 17.57 -1.43 -0.56
N LYS A 10 16.60 -2.26 -0.15
CA LYS A 10 15.31 -2.38 -0.84
C LYS A 10 14.53 -1.07 -0.83
N ARG A 11 14.60 -0.33 0.27
CA ARG A 11 14.02 1.02 0.34
C ARG A 11 14.66 1.94 -0.68
N GLU A 12 15.99 2.00 -0.75
CA GLU A 12 16.69 2.87 -1.71
C GLU A 12 16.33 2.52 -3.16
N GLN A 13 16.27 1.22 -3.48
CA GLN A 13 15.78 0.72 -4.78
C GLN A 13 14.36 1.24 -5.08
N MET A 14 13.40 1.02 -4.16
CA MET A 14 12.02 1.46 -4.35
C MET A 14 11.86 2.99 -4.40
N GLN A 15 12.71 3.75 -3.69
CA GLN A 15 12.71 5.21 -3.73
C GLN A 15 13.22 5.77 -5.07
N SER A 16 14.04 5.01 -5.80
CA SER A 16 14.53 5.40 -7.13
C SER A 16 13.48 5.21 -8.23
N LEU A 17 12.45 4.40 -7.98
CA LEU A 17 11.41 4.09 -8.94
C LEU A 17 10.16 4.95 -8.74
N LEU A 18 9.92 5.89 -9.67
CA LEU A 18 8.65 6.61 -9.76
C LEU A 18 7.55 5.69 -10.27
N LEU A 19 6.46 5.57 -9.52
CA LEU A 19 5.33 4.72 -9.86
C LEU A 19 4.27 5.55 -10.61
N PRO A 20 3.97 5.24 -11.89
CA PRO A 20 2.96 5.99 -12.62
C PRO A 20 1.56 5.78 -12.02
N PRO A 21 0.64 6.74 -12.14
CA PRO A 21 -0.67 6.67 -11.48
C PRO A 21 -1.46 5.37 -11.70
N PRO A 22 -1.51 4.78 -12.92
CA PRO A 22 -2.20 3.50 -13.12
C PRO A 22 -1.59 2.34 -12.30
N ALA A 23 -0.26 2.35 -12.10
CA ALA A 23 0.41 1.34 -11.29
C ALA A 23 0.21 1.59 -9.79
N GLN A 24 0.12 2.85 -9.35
CA GLN A 24 -0.29 3.17 -7.98
C GLN A 24 -1.70 2.63 -7.70
N GLN A 25 -2.65 2.86 -8.60
CA GLN A 25 -4.02 2.34 -8.50
C GLN A 25 -4.05 0.82 -8.50
N ALA A 26 -3.28 0.15 -9.37
CA ALA A 26 -3.21 -1.31 -9.38
C ALA A 26 -2.67 -1.89 -8.07
N LEU A 27 -1.63 -1.28 -7.48
CA LEU A 27 -1.10 -1.68 -6.19
C LEU A 27 -2.11 -1.45 -5.06
N ALA A 28 -2.79 -0.29 -5.07
CA ALA A 28 -3.85 0.03 -4.13
C ALA A 28 -5.01 -0.97 -4.21
N GLN A 29 -5.44 -1.33 -5.42
CA GLN A 29 -6.52 -2.30 -5.62
C GLN A 29 -6.16 -3.69 -5.09
N ALA A 30 -4.94 -4.15 -5.35
CA ALA A 30 -4.44 -5.42 -4.80
C ALA A 30 -4.42 -5.39 -3.26
N ALA A 31 -3.99 -4.28 -2.67
CA ALA A 31 -3.96 -4.08 -1.22
C ALA A 31 -5.37 -4.06 -0.60
N LEU A 32 -6.33 -3.37 -1.22
CA LEU A 32 -7.73 -3.33 -0.79
C LEU A 32 -8.37 -4.72 -0.87
N THR A 33 -8.11 -5.44 -1.97
CA THR A 33 -8.61 -6.80 -2.17
C THR A 33 -8.08 -7.76 -1.11
N TYR A 34 -6.78 -7.68 -0.80
CA TYR A 34 -6.21 -8.51 0.26
C TYR A 34 -6.81 -8.21 1.64
N ARG A 35 -7.10 -6.94 1.93
CA ARG A 35 -7.60 -6.54 3.24
C ARG A 35 -9.09 -6.79 3.44
N PHE A 36 -9.90 -6.47 2.44
CA PHE A 36 -11.35 -6.42 2.56
C PHE A 36 -12.07 -7.50 1.73
N GLY A 37 -11.34 -8.22 0.88
CA GLY A 37 -11.89 -9.15 -0.09
C GLY A 37 -12.36 -8.45 -1.37
N GLU A 38 -12.84 -9.26 -2.32
CA GLU A 38 -13.40 -8.80 -3.59
C GLU A 38 -14.87 -8.39 -3.49
N GLU A 39 -15.62 -8.98 -2.54
CA GLU A 39 -17.07 -8.78 -2.43
C GLU A 39 -17.47 -7.36 -2.10
N HIS A 40 -16.76 -6.72 -1.16
CA HIS A 40 -17.07 -5.36 -0.74
C HIS A 40 -15.85 -4.64 -0.17
N GLN A 41 -15.46 -3.55 -0.83
CA GLN A 41 -14.40 -2.66 -0.36
C GLN A 41 -15.02 -1.36 0.15
N PRO A 42 -14.80 -0.98 1.41
CA PRO A 42 -15.45 0.19 1.98
C PRO A 42 -14.90 1.52 1.49
N ILE A 43 -13.71 1.52 0.89
CA ILE A 43 -12.98 2.71 0.42
C ILE A 43 -12.41 2.43 -0.97
N THR A 44 -12.13 3.50 -1.72
CA THR A 44 -11.50 3.41 -3.05
C THR A 44 -9.98 3.48 -2.99
N GLU A 45 -9.34 3.18 -4.11
CA GLU A 45 -7.92 3.30 -4.38
C GLU A 45 -7.43 4.72 -4.13
N GLU A 46 -8.16 5.74 -4.59
CA GLU A 46 -7.82 7.14 -4.34
C GLU A 46 -7.84 7.47 -2.85
N GLN A 47 -8.82 6.94 -2.11
CA GLN A 47 -8.94 7.19 -0.68
C GLN A 47 -7.81 6.55 0.12
N VAL A 48 -7.35 5.35 -0.26
CA VAL A 48 -6.23 4.70 0.41
C VAL A 48 -4.87 5.25 -0.02
N LEU A 49 -4.77 5.84 -1.21
CA LEU A 49 -3.55 6.51 -1.70
C LEU A 49 -3.39 7.95 -1.19
N GLN A 50 -4.42 8.52 -0.56
CA GLN A 50 -4.35 9.87 0.00
C GLN A 50 -3.28 9.96 1.10
N PRO A 51 -2.24 10.82 0.91
CA PRO A 51 -1.24 11.03 1.95
C PRO A 51 -1.87 11.65 3.19
N ARG A 52 -1.46 11.18 4.37
CA ARG A 52 -1.90 11.77 5.65
C ARG A 52 -1.14 13.05 5.99
N ARG A 53 0.09 13.19 5.49
CA ARG A 53 0.92 14.39 5.64
C ARG A 53 1.30 14.90 4.26
N TRP A 54 1.37 16.22 4.12
CA TRP A 54 1.73 16.87 2.85
C TRP A 54 3.16 16.51 2.38
N GLU A 55 4.04 16.13 3.30
CA GLU A 55 5.43 15.69 3.05
C GLU A 55 5.50 14.33 2.34
N ASP A 56 4.45 13.50 2.44
CA ASP A 56 4.37 12.15 1.86
C ASP A 56 3.80 12.15 0.43
N LYS A 57 3.89 13.28 -0.28
CA LYS A 57 3.37 13.45 -1.65
C LYS A 57 4.24 12.84 -2.75
N LYS A 58 5.38 12.24 -2.41
CA LYS A 58 6.26 11.65 -3.42
C LYS A 58 5.61 10.40 -4.01
N ASP A 59 5.68 10.28 -5.32
CA ASP A 59 5.09 9.17 -6.08
C ASP A 59 6.07 8.04 -6.37
N ASP A 60 7.18 7.97 -5.62
CA ASP A 60 8.06 6.80 -5.63
C ASP A 60 7.39 5.58 -4.97
N LEU A 61 7.76 4.39 -5.42
CA LEU A 61 7.15 3.13 -5.00
C LEU A 61 7.22 2.93 -3.47
N TRP A 62 8.32 3.35 -2.83
CA TRP A 62 8.47 3.28 -1.39
C TRP A 62 7.43 4.17 -0.67
N THR A 63 7.31 5.42 -1.09
CA THR A 63 6.35 6.35 -0.50
C THR A 63 4.91 5.91 -0.74
N VAL A 64 4.59 5.31 -1.90
CA VAL A 64 3.28 4.70 -2.18
C VAL A 64 3.01 3.52 -1.23
N TYR A 65 3.97 2.61 -1.05
CA TYR A 65 3.87 1.50 -0.11
C TYR A 65 3.59 1.99 1.32
N GLN A 66 4.35 2.98 1.79
CA GLN A 66 4.17 3.57 3.12
C GLN A 66 2.79 4.20 3.30
N ARG A 67 2.29 4.93 2.29
CA ARG A 67 0.94 5.52 2.30
C ARG A 67 -0.14 4.45 2.44
N LEU A 68 -0.04 3.38 1.64
CA LEU A 68 -0.98 2.25 1.71
C LEU A 68 -0.91 1.57 3.07
N GLN A 69 0.28 1.24 3.55
CA GLN A 69 0.50 0.60 4.84
C GLN A 69 -0.11 1.42 5.99
N GLU A 70 0.21 2.71 6.05
CA GLU A 70 -0.28 3.61 7.09
C GLU A 70 -1.81 3.73 7.06
N ASN A 71 -2.39 3.96 5.88
CA ASN A 71 -3.83 4.12 5.74
C ASN A 71 -4.59 2.83 6.06
N LEU A 72 -4.03 1.70 5.69
CA LEU A 72 -4.64 0.42 5.98
C LEU A 72 -4.51 0.07 7.47
N ILE A 73 -3.34 0.19 8.08
CA ILE A 73 -3.16 -0.14 9.51
C ILE A 73 -3.96 0.81 10.40
N LYS A 74 -3.81 2.13 10.22
CA LYS A 74 -4.45 3.10 11.11
C LYS A 74 -5.97 3.15 10.92
N GLY A 75 -6.47 2.81 9.73
CA GLY A 75 -7.89 2.93 9.41
C GLY A 75 -8.42 4.36 9.60
N GLY A 76 -9.69 4.53 9.91
CA GLY A 76 -10.33 5.84 10.08
C GLY A 76 -10.74 6.55 8.77
N LEU A 77 -10.48 5.96 7.60
CA LEU A 77 -10.92 6.48 6.32
C LEU A 77 -12.44 6.41 6.19
N SER A 78 -13.05 7.48 5.68
CA SER A 78 -14.50 7.55 5.46
C SER A 78 -14.90 6.68 4.27
N GLY A 79 -15.73 5.68 4.51
CA GLY A 79 -16.17 4.72 3.51
C GLY A 79 -17.67 4.43 3.55
N ARG A 80 -18.08 3.40 2.81
CA ARG A 80 -19.44 2.86 2.85
C ARG A 80 -19.41 1.38 3.20
N ASN A 81 -20.35 0.92 4.02
CA ASN A 81 -20.50 -0.51 4.27
C ASN A 81 -21.25 -1.20 3.13
N ALA A 82 -21.35 -2.54 3.18
CA ALA A 82 -22.07 -3.34 2.18
C ALA A 82 -23.57 -2.95 2.02
N LYS A 83 -24.14 -2.23 2.99
CA LYS A 83 -25.52 -1.70 2.93
C LYS A 83 -25.58 -0.25 2.44
N GLY A 84 -24.48 0.29 1.91
CA GLY A 84 -24.37 1.67 1.41
C GLY A 84 -24.34 2.77 2.49
N LYS A 85 -24.37 2.43 3.78
CA LYS A 85 -24.34 3.42 4.88
C LYS A 85 -22.92 3.92 5.11
N ARG A 86 -22.80 5.20 5.50
CA ARG A 86 -21.52 5.82 5.89
C ARG A 86 -20.88 5.02 7.03
N ALA A 87 -19.61 4.69 6.87
CA ALA A 87 -18.81 3.99 7.86
C ALA A 87 -17.37 4.54 7.86
N ARG A 88 -16.56 4.12 8.82
CA ARG A 88 -15.10 4.30 8.76
C ARG A 88 -14.41 2.95 8.71
N THR A 89 -13.29 2.86 7.99
CA THR A 89 -12.44 1.68 8.05
C THR A 89 -11.93 1.51 9.47
N ARG A 90 -11.90 0.27 9.98
CA ARG A 90 -11.33 -0.01 11.31
C ARG A 90 -9.81 -0.01 11.24
N SER A 91 -9.15 0.24 12.36
CA SER A 91 -7.73 -0.06 12.48
C SER A 91 -7.52 -1.58 12.39
N VAL A 92 -6.37 -2.00 11.90
CA VAL A 92 -5.91 -3.37 12.13
C VAL A 92 -5.52 -3.46 13.61
N ASN A 93 -6.08 -4.43 14.32
CA ASN A 93 -5.83 -4.62 15.74
C ASN A 93 -5.20 -6.00 15.93
N GLY A 94 -4.03 -6.04 16.55
CA GLY A 94 -3.30 -7.27 16.86
C GLY A 94 -2.06 -7.45 15.99
N ILE A 95 -0.98 -7.87 16.64
CA ILE A 95 0.36 -8.04 16.05
C ILE A 95 0.31 -8.95 14.82
N ASP A 96 -0.44 -10.05 14.89
CA ASP A 96 -0.53 -11.01 13.78
C ASP A 96 -1.20 -10.41 12.52
N GLY A 97 -2.20 -9.55 12.71
CA GLY A 97 -2.89 -8.86 11.62
C GLY A 97 -1.97 -7.83 10.95
N ASP A 98 -1.25 -7.07 11.78
CA ASP A 98 -0.28 -6.07 11.31
C ASP A 98 0.87 -6.73 10.54
N ILE A 99 1.45 -7.81 11.08
CA ILE A 99 2.54 -8.55 10.44
C ILE A 99 2.07 -9.14 9.11
N LYS A 100 0.89 -9.77 9.04
CA LYS A 100 0.37 -10.37 7.81
C LYS A 100 0.08 -9.33 6.74
N LEU A 101 -0.49 -8.18 7.10
CA LEU A 101 -0.73 -7.09 6.16
C LEU A 101 0.58 -6.49 5.66
N ASN A 102 1.51 -6.18 6.56
CA ASN A 102 2.83 -5.65 6.20
C ASN A 102 3.57 -6.58 5.25
N LYS A 103 3.59 -7.88 5.54
CA LYS A 103 4.26 -8.87 4.68
C LYS A 103 3.61 -8.95 3.30
N ALA A 104 2.28 -8.92 3.23
CA ALA A 104 1.58 -8.96 1.95
C ALA A 104 1.86 -7.70 1.11
N LEU A 105 1.78 -6.52 1.72
CA LEU A 105 2.09 -5.25 1.06
C LEU A 105 3.54 -5.20 0.59
N TRP A 106 4.48 -5.70 1.40
CA TRP A 106 5.90 -5.80 1.01
C TRP A 106 6.08 -6.63 -0.25
N VAL A 107 5.52 -7.85 -0.27
CA VAL A 107 5.63 -8.75 -1.43
C VAL A 107 4.98 -8.16 -2.68
N MET A 108 3.83 -7.50 -2.56
CA MET A 108 3.20 -6.81 -3.69
C MET A 108 4.08 -5.68 -4.24
N THR A 109 4.74 -4.96 -3.34
CA THR A 109 5.65 -3.85 -3.69
C THR A 109 6.92 -4.36 -4.36
N GLU A 110 7.52 -5.44 -3.85
CA GLU A 110 8.68 -6.09 -4.49
C GLU A 110 8.36 -6.57 -5.90
N LYS A 111 7.22 -7.25 -6.09
CA LYS A 111 6.77 -7.67 -7.43
C LYS A 111 6.53 -6.49 -8.36
N MET A 112 6.00 -5.38 -7.84
CA MET A 112 5.83 -4.16 -8.60
C MET A 112 7.19 -3.60 -9.02
N TYR A 113 8.17 -3.56 -8.11
CA TYR A 113 9.52 -3.14 -8.41
C TYR A 113 10.14 -3.99 -9.52
N GLU A 114 10.14 -5.32 -9.36
CA GLU A 114 10.70 -6.28 -10.35
C GLU A 114 10.08 -6.10 -11.75
N HIS A 115 8.77 -5.86 -11.82
CA HIS A 115 8.06 -5.64 -13.07
C HIS A 115 8.49 -4.36 -13.79
N PHE A 116 8.83 -3.30 -13.06
CA PHE A 116 9.27 -2.03 -13.62
C PHE A 116 10.77 -2.01 -13.90
N ASP A 117 11.59 -2.57 -13.00
CA ASP A 117 13.03 -2.71 -13.16
C ASP A 117 13.37 -3.58 -14.38
N GLY A 118 12.70 -4.72 -14.54
CA GLY A 118 12.87 -5.59 -15.72
C GLY A 118 12.37 -4.98 -17.04
N ARG A 119 11.60 -3.89 -17.00
CA ARG A 119 11.20 -3.10 -18.18
C ARG A 119 12.19 -1.99 -18.53
N GLN A 120 13.09 -1.62 -17.63
CA GLN A 120 14.16 -0.64 -17.90
C GLN A 120 15.38 -1.27 -18.57
N THR A 121 15.48 -2.60 -18.60
CA THR A 121 16.63 -3.35 -19.15
C THR A 121 16.51 -3.76 -20.63
N ILE A 122 15.57 -3.18 -21.39
CA ILE A 122 15.36 -3.47 -22.82
C ILE A 122 15.53 -2.22 -23.65
#